data_AF-A0A1I3VC24-F1
#
_entry.id   AF-A0A1I3VC24-F1
#
_cell.length_a   1.000
_cell.length_b   1.000
_cell.length_c   1.000
_cell.angle_alpha   90.00
_cell.angle_beta   90.00
_cell.angle_gamma   90.00
#
_symmetry.space_group_name_H-M   'P 1'
#
loop_
_entity.id
_entity.type
_entity.pdbx_description
1 polymer ?
#
loop_
_entity_poly.entity_id
_entity_poly.type
_entity_poly.pdbx_seq_one_letter_code
_entity_poly.pdbx_strand_id
1 'polypeptide(L)' 'MVPAANDPRWQRVLTSDSDLSAASLATKILVTRLRREARSDPSSISGKISELRAYFEKNAFAQADIAGF' A
#
# COMPACT_ATOMS: atom_id res chain seq x y z
N MET A 1 -7.66 -8.61 -8.47
CA MET A 1 -8.27 -8.96 -7.17
C MET A 1 -7.44 -8.30 -6.08
N VAL A 2 -8.07 -7.64 -5.11
CA VAL A 2 -7.38 -7.02 -3.97
C VAL A 2 -7.10 -8.10 -2.91
N PRO A 3 -5.85 -8.28 -2.45
CA PRO A 3 -5.51 -9.26 -1.42
C PRO A 3 -6.20 -8.98 -0.08
N ALA A 4 -6.34 -10.02 0.74
CA ALA A 4 -6.87 -9.89 2.10
C ALA A 4 -6.00 -8.95 2.95
N ALA A 5 -6.58 -8.30 3.97
CA ALA A 5 -5.85 -7.35 4.83
C ALA A 5 -4.67 -8.00 5.60
N ASN A 6 -4.73 -9.31 5.85
CA ASN A 6 -3.65 -10.06 6.50
C ASN A 6 -2.56 -10.51 5.53
N ASP A 7 -2.64 -10.14 4.24
CA ASP A 7 -1.63 -10.52 3.27
C ASP A 7 -0.29 -9.83 3.61
N PRO A 8 0.81 -10.58 3.79
CA PRO A 8 2.11 -10.02 4.14
C PRO A 8 2.66 -9.05 3.09
N ARG A 9 2.14 -9.06 1.85
CA ARG A 9 2.47 -8.07 0.82
C ARG A 9 2.18 -6.65 1.26
N TRP A 10 1.09 -6.40 1.99
CA TRP A 10 0.77 -5.06 2.45
C TRP A 10 1.79 -4.54 3.45
N GLN A 11 2.15 -5.38 4.41
CA GLN A 11 3.17 -5.04 5.39
C GLN A 11 4.53 -4.83 4.71
N ARG A 12 4.88 -5.65 3.71
CA ARG A 12 6.10 -5.49 2.90
C ARG A 12 6.11 -4.18 2.13
N VAL A 13 5.00 -3.81 1.47
CA VAL A 13 4.87 -2.53 0.76
C VAL A 13 5.04 -1.34 1.70
N LEU A 14 4.56 -1.42 2.94
CA LEU A 14 4.64 -0.34 3.93
C LEU A 14 5.97 -0.30 4.70
N THR A 15 6.70 -1.40 4.78
CA THR A 15 7.96 -1.51 5.55
C THR A 15 9.21 -1.53 4.69
N SER A 16 9.12 -2.09 3.48
CA SER A 16 10.24 -2.20 2.55
C SER A 16 10.22 -1.05 1.55
N ASP A 17 11.39 -0.79 0.96
CA ASP A 17 11.53 0.14 -0.15
C ASP A 17 11.24 -0.57 -1.49
N SER A 18 10.09 -1.25 -1.57
CA SER A 18 9.68 -1.89 -2.83
C SER A 18 9.64 -0.83 -3.91
N ASP A 19 10.24 -1.15 -5.06
CA ASP A 19 10.25 -0.25 -6.20
C ASP A 19 8.82 -0.06 -6.70
N LEU A 20 8.31 1.16 -6.55
CA LEU A 20 6.99 1.54 -7.01
C LEU A 20 7.04 2.08 -8.44
N SER A 21 8.16 2.01 -9.14
CA SER A 21 8.35 2.59 -10.48
C SER A 21 7.24 2.24 -11.47
N ALA A 22 6.75 1.00 -11.43
CA ALA A 22 5.64 0.51 -12.26
C ALA A 22 4.24 0.95 -11.79
N ALA A 23 4.11 1.47 -10.57
CA ALA A 23 2.82 1.90 -10.03
C ALA A 23 2.43 3.30 -10.53
N SER A 24 1.12 3.55 -10.54
CA SER A 24 0.57 4.88 -10.82
C SER A 24 1.08 5.94 -9.83
N LEU A 25 1.14 7.21 -10.27
CA LEU A 25 1.61 8.32 -9.44
C LEU A 25 0.79 8.47 -8.15
N ALA A 26 -0.52 8.26 -8.22
CA ALA A 26 -1.40 8.34 -7.06
C ALA A 26 -1.05 7.25 -6.03
N THR A 27 -0.82 6.01 -6.48
CA THR A 27 -0.36 4.91 -5.64
C THR A 27 1.00 5.19 -5.02
N LYS A 28 1.96 5.73 -5.81
CA LYS A 28 3.28 6.15 -5.30
C LYS A 28 3.16 7.16 -4.17
N ILE A 29 2.33 8.19 -4.34
CA ILE A 29 2.10 9.23 -3.33
C ILE A 29 1.49 8.61 -2.06
N LEU A 30 0.44 7.80 -2.21
CA LEU A 30 -0.24 7.16 -1.10
C LEU A 30 0.71 6.24 -0.31
N VAL A 31 1.38 5.31 -0.98
CA VAL A 31 2.31 4.38 -0.33
C VAL A 31 3.46 5.13 0.32
N THR A 32 4.03 6.15 -0.30
CA THR A 32 5.11 6.96 0.28
C THR A 32 4.66 7.68 1.55
N ARG A 33 3.43 8.20 1.57
CA ARG A 33 2.83 8.82 2.76
C ARG A 33 2.64 7.77 3.86
N LEU A 34 2.01 6.64 3.55
CA LEU A 34 1.75 5.56 4.51
C LEU A 34 3.05 4.95 5.05
N ARG A 35 4.10 4.80 4.23
CA ARG A 35 5.45 4.38 4.65
C ARG A 35 6.03 5.36 5.68
N ARG A 36 5.96 6.67 5.42
CA ARG A 36 6.44 7.69 6.35
C ARG A 36 5.69 7.63 7.68
N GLU A 37 4.38 7.55 7.62
CA GLU A 37 3.56 7.44 8.82
C GLU A 37 3.85 6.12 9.56
N ALA A 38 4.04 4.99 8.86
CA ALA A 38 4.38 3.69 9.44
C ALA A 38 5.77 3.69 10.12
N ARG A 39 6.73 4.43 9.57
CA ARG A 39 8.03 4.66 10.22
C ARG A 39 7.91 5.53 11.46
N SER A 40 7.01 6.52 11.44
CA SER A 40 6.77 7.41 12.58
C SER A 40 5.99 6.73 13.70
N ASP A 41 5.03 5.88 13.35
CA ASP A 41 4.23 5.10 14.27
C ASP A 41 3.99 3.69 13.71
N PRO A 42 4.78 2.70 14.15
CA PRO A 42 4.65 1.31 13.73
C PRO A 42 3.34 0.65 14.22
N SER A 43 2.71 1.18 15.27
CA SER A 43 1.49 0.59 15.85
C SER A 43 0.27 0.80 14.93
N SER A 44 0.31 1.82 14.08
CA SER A 44 -0.77 2.13 13.13
C SER A 44 -0.63 1.45 11.76
N ILE A 45 0.31 0.51 11.59
CA ILE A 45 0.47 -0.26 10.34
C ILE A 45 -0.84 -0.95 9.93
N SER A 46 -1.54 -1.62 10.86
CA SER A 46 -2.81 -2.31 10.55
C SER A 46 -3.90 -1.37 10.04
N GLY A 47 -3.96 -0.13 10.56
CA GLY A 47 -4.86 0.90 10.07
C GLY A 47 -4.50 1.37 8.66
N LYS A 48 -3.20 1.55 8.40
CA LYS A 48 -2.67 1.96 7.08
C LYS A 48 -2.89 0.90 6.01
N ILE A 49 -2.80 -0.39 6.37
CA ILE A 49 -3.15 -1.49 5.47
C ILE A 49 -4.62 -1.40 5.07
N SER A 50 -5.51 -1.11 6.02
CA SER A 50 -6.94 -0.95 5.75
C SER A 50 -7.22 0.25 4.84
N GLU A 51 -6.53 1.37 5.05
CA GLU A 51 -6.62 2.56 4.18
C GLU A 51 -6.12 2.28 2.76
N LEU A 52 -4.95 1.65 2.64
CA LEU A 52 -4.36 1.26 1.36
C LEU A 52 -5.30 0.31 0.59
N ARG A 53 -5.85 -0.70 1.28
CA ARG A 53 -6.81 -1.63 0.69
C ARG A 53 -8.08 -0.92 0.24
N ALA A 54 -8.66 -0.05 1.07
CA ALA A 54 -9.84 0.73 0.72
C ALA A 54 -9.60 1.62 -0.50
N TYR A 55 -8.38 2.16 -0.65
CA TYR A 55 -7.99 2.88 -1.86
C TYR A 55 -8.02 1.99 -3.09
N PHE A 56 -7.44 0.78 -3.04
CA PHE A 56 -7.45 -0.16 -4.16
C PHE A 56 -8.85 -0.74 -4.48
N GLU A 57 -9.71 -0.89 -3.47
CA GLU A 57 -11.10 -1.30 -3.67
C GLU A 57 -11.92 -0.21 -4.36
N LYS A 58 -11.72 1.06 -3.98
CA LYS A 58 -12.39 2.21 -4.61
C LYS A 58 -11.85 2.53 -6.00
N ASN A 59 -10.57 2.25 -6.25
CA ASN A 59 -9.87 2.63 -7.47
C ASN A 59 -9.46 1.39 -8.27
N ALA A 60 -10.34 0.95 -9.18
CA ALA A 60 -10.08 -0.22 -10.03
C ALA A 60 -8.79 -0.09 -10.85
N PHE A 61 -8.42 1.13 -11.29
CA PHE A 61 -7.17 1.36 -12.02
C PHE A 61 -5.92 1.05 -11.19
N ALA A 62 -5.98 1.30 -9.87
CA ALA A 62 -4.86 1.07 -8.98
C ALA A 62 -4.69 -0.42 -8.67
N GLN A 63 -5.72 -1.26 -8.88
CA GLN A 63 -5.60 -2.70 -8.69
C GLN A 63 -4.55 -3.34 -9.60
N ALA A 64 -4.25 -2.73 -10.76
CA ALA A 64 -3.16 -3.14 -11.63
C ALA A 64 -1.78 -2.95 -10.95
N ASP A 65 -1.64 -1.94 -10.10
CA ASP A 65 -0.40 -1.67 -9.36
C ASP A 65 -0.10 -2.76 -8.33
N ILE A 66 -1.13 -3.45 -7.80
CA ILE A 66 -0.97 -4.56 -6.85
C ILE A 66 -0.17 -5.71 -7.46
N ALA A 67 -0.30 -5.94 -8.77
CA ALA A 67 0.43 -7.00 -9.45
C ALA A 67 1.95 -6.72 -9.52
N GLY A 68 2.37 -5.48 -9.29
CA GLY A 68 3.77 -5.06 -9.27
C GLY A 68 4.43 -5.08 -7.89
N PHE A 69 3.72 -5.45 -6.82
CA PHE A 69 4.21 -5.43 -5.43
C PHE A 69 4.80 -6.75 -4.93
#